data_AF-X1KNV1-F1
#
_entry.id   AF-X1KNV1-F1
#
_cell.length_a   1.000
_cell.length_b   1.000
_cell.length_c   1.000
_cell.angle_alpha   90.00
_cell.angle_beta   90.00
_cell.angle_gamma   90.00
#
_symmetry.space_group_name_H-M   'P 1'
#
loop_
_entity.id
_entity.type
_entity.pdbx_description
1 polymer ?
#
loop_
_entity_poly.entity_id
_entity_poly.type
_entity_poly.pdbx_seq_one_letter_code
_entity_poly.pdbx_strand_id
1 'polypeptide(L)'
;IDVRYAFSQMVSGNLTVNPDFATVEADQEQINLTRFELSLAEKRNFFLEGSEIYRQRIRLFYSRRISDIYGGVKFYGKSGGYEFSGLSAQT
;
A
#
# COMPACT_ATOMS: atom_id res chain seq x y z
N ILE A 1 5.47 0.35 -14.79
CA ILE A 1 5.15 -1.04 -15.19
C ILE A 1 4.72 -1.77 -13.94
N ASP A 2 3.59 -2.45 -14.00
CA ASP A 2 2.96 -3.09 -12.86
C ASP A 2 2.62 -4.53 -13.20
N VAL A 3 3.05 -5.44 -12.33
CA VAL A 3 2.85 -6.88 -12.48
C VAL A 3 2.19 -7.39 -11.20
N ARG A 4 1.05 -8.06 -11.36
CA ARG A 4 0.38 -8.79 -10.28
C ARG A 4 0.36 -10.27 -10.59
N TYR A 5 0.72 -11.08 -9.61
CA TYR A 5 0.73 -12.53 -9.73
C TYR A 5 0.07 -13.19 -8.52
N ALA A 6 -0.91 -14.06 -8.77
CA ALA A 6 -1.54 -14.87 -7.73
C ALA A 6 -0.88 -16.25 -7.68
N PHE A 7 -0.11 -16.53 -6.63
CA PHE A 7 0.54 -17.83 -6.43
C PHE A 7 -0.46 -18.90 -6.00
N SER A 8 -1.52 -18.50 -5.29
CA SER A 8 -2.66 -19.34 -4.93
C SER A 8 -3.91 -18.48 -4.77
N GLN A 9 -5.07 -19.08 -4.46
CA GLN A 9 -6.29 -18.33 -4.16
C GLN A 9 -6.16 -17.40 -2.94
N MET A 10 -5.17 -17.64 -2.07
CA MET A 10 -4.97 -16.92 -0.82
C MET A 10 -3.64 -16.17 -0.76
N VAL A 11 -2.76 -16.29 -1.77
CA VAL A 11 -1.42 -15.69 -1.77
C VAL A 11 -1.18 -14.98 -3.08
N SER A 12 -0.86 -13.68 -3.00
CA SER A 12 -0.61 -12.82 -4.16
C SER A 12 0.65 -11.98 -3.97
N GLY A 13 1.26 -11.61 -5.09
CA GLY A 13 2.40 -10.71 -5.18
C GLY A 13 2.15 -9.59 -6.18
N ASN A 14 2.69 -8.42 -5.87
CA ASN A 14 2.69 -7.24 -6.74
C ASN A 14 4.12 -6.75 -6.89
N LEU A 15 4.51 -6.42 -8.11
CA LEU A 15 5.78 -5.81 -8.45
C LEU A 15 5.49 -4.57 -9.27
N THR A 16 6.15 -3.47 -8.94
CA THR A 16 6.05 -2.23 -9.68
C THR A 16 7.43 -1.66 -9.94
N VAL A 17 7.62 -1.06 -11.11
CA VAL A 17 8.83 -0.36 -11.54
C VAL A 17 8.41 0.93 -12.22
N ASN A 18 8.89 2.06 -11.70
CA ASN A 18 8.46 3.41 -12.02
C ASN A 18 6.92 3.50 -12.10
N PRO A 19 6.21 3.25 -10.99
CA PRO A 19 4.77 3.47 -10.93
C PRO A 19 4.45 4.94 -11.20
N ASP A 20 3.47 5.18 -12.04
CA ASP A 20 2.89 6.51 -12.20
C ASP A 20 1.86 6.73 -11.08
N PHE A 21 2.31 7.31 -9.97
CA PHE A 21 1.42 7.75 -8.89
C PHE A 21 0.73 9.09 -9.19
N ALA A 22 1.19 9.84 -10.19
CA ALA A 22 0.64 11.16 -10.51
C ALA A 22 -0.76 11.10 -11.11
N THR A 23 -1.14 9.96 -11.69
CA THR A 23 -2.51 9.73 -12.21
C THR A 23 -3.54 9.44 -11.12
N VAL A 24 -3.09 9.18 -9.88
CA VAL A 24 -3.99 8.94 -8.75
C VAL A 24 -4.71 10.25 -8.39
N GLU A 25 -6.01 10.19 -8.10
CA GLU A 25 -6.78 11.38 -7.71
C GLU A 25 -6.06 12.15 -6.61
N ALA A 26 -5.77 13.41 -6.88
CA ALA A 26 -5.14 14.30 -5.92
C ALA A 26 -5.87 14.25 -4.57
N ASP A 27 -5.11 14.37 -3.49
CA ASP A 27 -5.70 14.50 -2.17
C ASP A 27 -6.46 15.83 -2.10
N GLN A 28 -7.67 15.79 -1.55
CA GLN A 28 -8.44 17.01 -1.37
C GLN A 28 -7.68 17.92 -0.40
N GLU A 29 -7.47 19.17 -0.79
CA GLU A 29 -6.87 20.17 0.09
C GLU A 29 -7.80 20.41 1.28
N GLN A 30 -7.33 20.01 2.47
CA GLN A 30 -8.05 20.21 3.73
C GLN A 30 -7.25 21.16 4.61
N ILE A 31 -7.88 22.28 5.00
CA ILE A 31 -7.29 23.23 5.94
C ILE A 31 -7.45 22.66 7.35
N ASN A 32 -6.40 22.02 7.87
CA ASN A 32 -6.39 21.50 9.23
C ASN A 32 -5.89 22.55 10.22
N LEU A 33 -6.81 23.07 11.03
CA LEU A 33 -6.53 24.06 12.08
C LEU A 33 -6.16 23.41 13.42
N THR A 34 -6.01 22.09 13.46
CA THR A 34 -5.61 21.35 14.66
C THR A 34 -4.10 21.12 14.70
N ARG A 35 -3.58 20.73 15.86
CA ARG A 35 -2.14 20.43 16.07
C ARG A 35 -1.71 19.04 15.60
N PHE A 36 -2.64 18.23 15.11
CA PHE A 36 -2.38 16.84 14.74
C PHE A 36 -2.19 16.71 13.23
N GLU A 37 -1.40 15.74 12.78
CA GLU A 37 -1.21 15.46 11.35
C GLU A 37 -2.50 14.96 10.70
N LEU A 38 -2.74 15.38 9.45
CA LEU A 38 -3.85 14.85 8.64
C LEU A 38 -3.53 13.41 8.21
N SER A 39 -4.45 12.49 8.51
CA SER A 39 -4.38 11.13 7.99
C SER A 39 -5.19 11.04 6.70
N LEU A 40 -4.50 10.96 5.58
CA LEU A 40 -5.09 10.80 4.25
C LEU A 40 -5.30 9.32 3.94
N ALA A 41 -6.35 9.02 3.16
CA ALA A 41 -6.56 7.69 2.64
C ALA A 41 -5.48 7.37 1.59
N GLU A 42 -4.99 6.14 1.55
CA GLU A 42 -4.15 5.68 0.44
C GLU A 42 -5.01 5.51 -0.80
N LYS A 43 -4.50 5.93 -1.96
CA LYS A 43 -5.20 5.84 -3.25
C LYS A 43 -4.36 5.14 -4.32
N ARG A 44 -3.07 4.93 -4.08
CA ARG A 44 -2.16 4.26 -5.02
C ARG A 44 -2.40 2.74 -5.01
N ASN A 45 -2.71 2.17 -6.17
CA ASN A 45 -3.07 0.76 -6.33
C ASN A 45 -2.06 -0.21 -5.69
N PHE A 46 -0.75 0.04 -5.86
CA PHE A 46 0.31 -0.80 -5.27
C PHE A 46 0.16 -0.96 -3.74
N PHE A 47 -0.20 0.11 -3.04
CA PHE A 47 -0.37 0.10 -1.58
C PHE A 47 -1.77 -0.37 -1.15
N LEU A 48 -2.80 -0.13 -1.98
CA LEU A 48 -4.18 -0.53 -1.74
C LEU A 48 -4.40 -2.05 -1.84
N GLU A 49 -3.78 -2.71 -2.82
CA GLU A 49 -3.91 -4.14 -3.05
C GLU A 49 -3.40 -4.93 -1.84
N GLY A 50 -4.23 -5.73 -1.17
CA GLY A 50 -3.82 -6.45 0.04
C GLY A 50 -3.72 -5.58 1.29
N SER A 51 -4.27 -4.36 1.27
CA SER A 51 -4.22 -3.42 2.41
C SER A 51 -5.03 -3.91 3.62
N GLU A 52 -5.99 -4.80 3.42
CA GLU A 52 -6.84 -5.40 4.45
C GLU A 52 -6.05 -6.12 5.54
N ILE A 53 -4.94 -6.77 5.19
CA ILE A 53 -4.09 -7.50 6.15
C ILE A 53 -3.48 -6.55 7.19
N TYR A 54 -3.32 -5.28 6.83
CA TYR A 54 -2.76 -4.25 7.70
C TYR A 54 -3.82 -3.48 8.49
N ARG A 55 -5.11 -3.67 8.19
CA ARG A 55 -6.24 -3.06 8.91
C ARG A 55 -6.60 -3.89 10.15
N GLN A 56 -5.63 -4.06 11.03
CA GLN A 56 -5.84 -4.71 12.33
C GLN A 56 -6.35 -3.69 13.37
N ARG A 57 -6.68 -4.15 14.59
CA ARG A 57 -7.08 -3.27 15.72
C ARG A 57 -6.09 -2.12 15.96
N ILE A 58 -4.83 -2.36 15.65
CA ILE A 58 -3.77 -1.35 15.62
C ILE A 58 -3.38 -1.08 14.17
N ARG A 59 -3.15 0.19 13.83
CA ARG A 59 -2.66 0.58 12.50
C ARG A 59 -1.20 0.16 12.37
N LEU A 60 -0.93 -0.90 11.62
CA LEU A 60 0.42 -1.45 11.48
C LEU A 60 1.34 -0.55 10.66
N PHE A 61 0.82 0.16 9.67
CA PHE A 61 1.61 1.10 8.88
C PHE A 61 0.76 2.20 8.24
N TYR A 62 1.41 3.30 7.85
CA TYR A 62 0.79 4.38 7.08
C TYR A 62 1.54 4.53 5.74
N SER A 63 0.95 4.00 4.67
CA SER A 63 1.55 3.95 3.33
C SER A 63 1.93 5.32 2.77
N ARG A 64 1.19 6.38 3.11
CA ARG A 64 1.49 7.76 2.68
C ARG A 64 2.79 8.33 3.26
N ARG A 65 3.44 7.65 4.20
CA ARG A 65 4.82 7.98 4.61
C ARG A 65 5.86 7.57 3.56
N ILE A 66 5.51 6.63 2.69
CA ILE A 66 6.35 6.23 1.55
C ILE A 66 5.97 7.16 0.40
N SER A 67 6.93 7.96 -0.05
CA SER A 67 6.79 8.93 -1.15
C SER A 67 6.80 8.20 -2.50
N ASP A 68 7.32 8.83 -3.53
CA ASP A 68 7.53 8.21 -4.83
C ASP A 68 8.56 7.10 -4.71
N ILE A 69 8.33 6.00 -5.43
CA ILE A 69 9.22 4.84 -5.42
C ILE A 69 9.66 4.58 -6.84
N TYR A 70 10.95 4.35 -7.06
CA TYR A 70 11.46 3.84 -8.33
C TYR A 70 10.97 2.41 -8.58
N GLY A 71 10.75 1.64 -7.52
CA GLY A 71 10.20 0.31 -7.63
C GLY A 71 9.84 -0.29 -6.29
N GLY A 72 9.00 -1.32 -6.33
CA GLY A 72 8.54 -1.98 -5.13
C GLY A 72 8.09 -3.41 -5.42
N VAL A 73 8.27 -4.26 -4.42
CA VAL A 73 7.72 -5.60 -4.39
C VAL A 73 6.91 -5.78 -3.13
N LYS A 74 5.75 -6.39 -3.27
CA LYS A 74 4.85 -6.70 -2.17
C LYS A 74 4.34 -8.12 -2.34
N PHE A 75 4.26 -8.85 -1.25
CA PHE A 75 3.57 -10.12 -1.19
C PHE A 75 2.66 -10.16 0.03
N TYR A 76 1.52 -10.80 -0.12
CA TYR A 76 0.54 -10.90 0.95
C TYR A 76 -0.31 -12.15 0.77
N GLY A 77 -0.77 -12.68 1.88
CA GLY A 77 -1.68 -13.80 1.82
C GLY A 77 -1.99 -14.43 3.16
N LYS A 78 -2.77 -15.51 3.07
CA LYS A 78 -3.19 -16.31 4.21
C LYS A 78 -2.75 -17.75 4.00
N SER A 79 -2.15 -18.35 5.04
CA SER A 79 -1.77 -19.76 5.07
C SER A 79 -2.09 -20.36 6.43
N GLY A 80 -2.88 -21.45 6.45
CA GLY A 80 -3.15 -22.22 7.68
C GLY A 80 -3.78 -21.43 8.82
N GLY A 81 -4.54 -20.37 8.51
CA GLY A 81 -5.15 -19.47 9.51
C GLY A 81 -4.30 -18.25 9.87
N TYR A 82 -3.02 -18.23 9.49
CA TYR A 82 -2.14 -17.07 9.67
C TYR A 82 -2.18 -16.16 8.45
N GLU A 83 -2.23 -14.85 8.69
CA GLU A 83 -2.10 -13.82 7.66
C GLU A 83 -0.67 -13.26 7.71
N PHE A 84 -0.07 -13.07 6.54
CA PHE A 84 1.26 -12.52 6.42
C PHE A 84 1.32 -11.52 5.27
N SER A 85 2.20 -10.53 5.41
CA SER A 85 2.53 -9.63 4.31
C SER A 85 3.94 -9.09 4.46
N GLY A 86 4.64 -8.97 3.33
CA GLY A 86 5.90 -8.26 3.21
C GLY A 86 5.82 -7.23 2.10
N LEU A 87 6.42 -6.07 2.34
CA LEU A 87 6.54 -4.99 1.38
C LEU A 87 7.97 -4.47 1.43
N SER A 88 8.57 -4.30 0.26
CA SER A 88 9.83 -3.60 0.07
C SER A 88 9.64 -2.56 -1.02
N ALA A 89 10.10 -1.35 -0.77
CA ALA A 89 10.01 -0.24 -1.70
C ALA A 89 11.34 0.51 -1.71
N GLN A 90 11.76 0.89 -2.90
CA GLN A 90 12.95 1.70 -3.12
C GLN A 90 12.51 3.08 -3.60
N THR A 91 12.83 4.09 -2.80
CA THR A 91 12.62 5.51 -3.09
C THR A 91 13.73 6.04 -3.97
#